data_AF-A0A4C1VZX2-F1
#
_entry.id   AF-A0A4C1VZX2-F1
#
_cell.length_a   1.000
_cell.length_b   1.000
_cell.length_c   1.000
_cell.angle_alpha   90.00
_cell.angle_beta   90.00
_cell.angle_gamma   90.00
#
_symmetry.space_group_name_H-M   'P 1'
#
loop_
_entity.id
_entity.type
_entity.pdbx_description
1 polymer ?
#
loop_
_entity_poly.entity_id
_entity_poly.type
_entity_poly.pdbx_seq_one_letter_code
_entity_poly.pdbx_strand_id
1 'polypeptide(L)'
;MKKAAYARKLETLIPHELIERNLMNRVLICDSLSKRSEIEPSLKRLIIGHENWILYDKSVRKRSWSKVPQTMAKPENHQLASLLQTVDETEARVETKRPELINRIGVVFHHDNARPHTSLATQKILREFG
;
A
#
# COMPACT_ATOMS: atom_id res chain seq x y z
N MET A 1 22.89 -8.96 43.29
CA MET A 1 21.64 -8.45 42.67
C MET A 1 21.92 -8.09 41.21
N LYS A 2 21.28 -8.74 40.23
CA LYS A 2 21.42 -8.36 38.80
C LYS A 2 20.46 -7.20 38.53
N LYS A 3 20.98 -6.03 38.17
CA LYS A 3 20.15 -4.90 37.73
C LYS A 3 19.50 -5.27 36.39
N ALA A 4 18.21 -4.97 36.24
CA ALA A 4 17.53 -5.10 34.95
C ALA A 4 18.27 -4.24 33.91
N ALA A 5 18.80 -4.89 32.87
CA ALA A 5 19.48 -4.20 31.79
C ALA A 5 18.47 -3.89 30.69
N TYR A 6 18.23 -2.61 30.42
CA TYR A 6 17.44 -2.18 29.28
C TYR A 6 18.14 -2.58 27.99
N ALA A 7 17.46 -3.34 27.12
CA ALA A 7 17.95 -3.67 25.79
C ALA A 7 17.69 -2.51 24.84
N ARG A 8 18.70 -2.08 24.08
CA ARG A 8 18.54 -1.04 23.04
C ARG A 8 17.76 -1.63 21.87
N LYS A 9 16.54 -1.16 21.66
CA LYS A 9 15.74 -1.42 20.46
C LYS A 9 16.15 -0.41 19.39
N LEU A 10 16.32 -0.88 18.16
CA LEU A 10 16.52 0.02 17.02
C LEU A 10 15.29 0.92 16.85
N GLU A 11 15.52 2.18 16.48
CA GLU A 11 14.45 3.10 16.13
C GLU A 11 13.58 2.49 15.02
N THR A 12 12.27 2.57 15.21
CA THR A 12 11.33 2.09 14.19
C THR A 12 11.29 3.11 13.08
N LEU A 13 11.54 2.71 11.84
CA LEU A 13 11.46 3.60 10.69
C LEU A 13 10.01 4.07 10.53
N ILE A 14 9.76 5.35 10.84
CA ILE A 14 8.48 6.00 10.58
C ILE A 14 8.60 6.70 9.23
N PRO A 15 7.82 6.31 8.20
CA PRO A 15 7.99 6.82 6.84
C PRO A 15 7.87 8.35 6.71
N HIS A 16 7.06 8.98 7.56
CA HIS A 16 6.84 10.42 7.52
C HIS A 16 6.39 10.97 8.87
N GLU A 17 6.95 12.11 9.25
CA GLU A 17 6.46 12.91 10.37
C GLU A 17 5.16 13.60 9.96
N LEU A 18 4.07 13.32 10.66
CA LEU A 18 2.77 13.86 10.33
C LEU A 18 2.55 15.20 11.00
N ILE A 19 2.10 16.18 10.21
CA ILE A 19 1.54 17.43 10.73
C ILE A 19 0.23 17.12 11.47
N GLU A 20 -0.09 17.90 12.50
CA GLU A 20 -1.29 17.74 13.35
C GLU A 20 -2.58 17.57 12.55
N ARG A 21 -2.76 18.37 11.48
CA ARG A 21 -3.91 18.24 10.56
C ARG A 21 -3.99 16.87 9.89
N ASN A 22 -2.86 16.33 9.44
CA ASN A 22 -2.81 15.02 8.80
C ASN A 22 -3.07 13.89 9.82
N LEU A 23 -2.60 14.07 11.07
CA LEU A 23 -2.89 13.15 12.16
C LEU A 23 -4.40 13.13 12.46
N MET A 24 -5.02 14.29 12.64
CA MET A 24 -6.46 14.41 12.91
C MET A 24 -7.28 13.81 11.76
N ASN A 25 -6.96 14.15 10.51
CA ASN A 25 -7.66 13.58 9.35
C ASN A 25 -7.60 12.05 9.35
N ARG A 26 -6.43 11.46 9.65
CA ARG A 26 -6.28 10.00 9.74
C ARG A 26 -7.14 9.41 10.85
N VAL A 27 -7.13 10.00 12.04
CA VAL A 27 -7.94 9.52 13.18
C VAL A 27 -9.43 9.57 12.84
N LEU A 28 -9.91 10.68 12.29
CA LEU A 28 -11.31 10.86 11.90
C LEU A 28 -11.75 9.89 10.80
N ILE A 29 -10.90 9.67 9.78
CA ILE A 29 -11.17 8.70 8.72
C ILE A 29 -11.23 7.28 9.30
N CYS A 30 -10.29 6.90 10.18
CA CYS A 30 -10.33 5.59 10.82
C CYS A 30 -11.57 5.37 11.69
N ASP A 31 -11.93 6.35 12.52
CA ASP A 31 -13.11 6.28 13.39
C ASP A 31 -14.41 6.13 12.57
N SER A 32 -14.56 6.93 11.50
CA SER A 32 -15.73 6.84 10.62
C SER A 32 -15.80 5.52 9.85
N LEU A 33 -14.67 5.00 9.35
CA LEU A 33 -14.61 3.70 8.67
C LEU A 33 -14.91 2.54 9.63
N SER A 34 -14.44 2.62 10.89
CA SER A 34 -14.71 1.62 11.91
C SER A 34 -16.21 1.57 12.24
N LYS A 35 -16.84 2.74 12.46
CA LYS A 35 -18.29 2.82 12.69
C LYS A 35 -19.09 2.27 11.51
N ARG A 36 -18.66 2.52 10.28
CA ARG A 36 -19.32 2.00 9.08
C ARG A 36 -19.18 0.48 8.95
N SER A 37 -18.03 -0.09 9.33
CA SER A 37 -17.79 -1.54 9.22
C SER A 37 -18.57 -2.36 10.25
N GLU A 38 -18.94 -1.75 11.38
CA GLU A 38 -19.85 -2.34 12.37
C GLU A 38 -21.29 -2.45 11.86
N ILE A 39 -21.73 -1.51 11.02
CA ILE A 39 -23.11 -1.45 10.50
C ILE A 39 -23.27 -2.34 9.26
N GLU A 40 -22.34 -2.26 8.32
CA GLU A 40 -22.35 -3.03 7.07
C GLU A 40 -20.98 -3.69 6.86
N PRO A 41 -20.91 -4.98 6.48
CA PRO A 41 -19.65 -5.72 6.30
C PRO A 41 -18.92 -5.27 5.01
N SER A 42 -18.44 -4.03 5.01
CA SER A 42 -17.77 -3.34 3.91
C SER A 42 -16.47 -4.03 3.49
N LEU A 43 -15.81 -4.73 4.42
CA LEU A 43 -14.59 -5.51 4.14
C LEU A 43 -14.83 -6.65 3.16
N LYS A 44 -16.04 -7.23 3.10
CA LYS A 44 -16.35 -8.30 2.14
C LYS A 44 -16.50 -7.80 0.71
N ARG A 45 -16.73 -6.48 0.52
CA ARG A 45 -16.88 -5.83 -0.78
C ARG A 45 -15.66 -4.98 -1.18
N LEU A 46 -14.59 -5.02 -0.38
CA LEU A 46 -13.40 -4.19 -0.55
C LEU A 46 -12.43 -4.79 -1.57
N ILE A 47 -12.03 -3.98 -2.56
CA ILE A 47 -10.96 -4.28 -3.51
C ILE A 47 -9.80 -3.33 -3.23
N ILE A 48 -8.61 -3.88 -2.96
CA ILE A 48 -7.39 -3.13 -2.66
C ILE A 48 -6.39 -3.35 -3.79
N GLY A 49 -5.81 -2.27 -4.30
CA GLY A 49 -4.73 -2.29 -5.28
C GLY A 49 -3.60 -1.35 -4.86
N HIS A 50 -2.35 -1.81 -4.97
CA HIS A 50 -1.16 -0.98 -4.78
C HIS A 50 -0.03 -1.49 -5.68
N GLU A 51 0.80 -0.56 -6.15
CA GLU A 51 1.92 -0.85 -7.03
C GLU A 51 3.21 -0.93 -6.23
N ASN A 52 3.94 -2.02 -6.41
CA ASN A 52 5.20 -2.23 -5.71
C ASN A 52 6.32 -2.45 -6.73
N TRP A 53 7.42 -1.72 -6.55
CA TRP A 53 8.63 -1.94 -7.33
C TRP A 53 9.26 -3.29 -7.00
N ILE A 54 9.46 -4.13 -8.01
CA ILE A 54 10.22 -5.39 -7.90
C ILE A 54 11.59 -5.16 -8.54
N LEU A 55 12.63 -5.12 -7.71
CA LEU A 55 14.02 -5.05 -8.18
C LEU A 55 14.51 -6.44 -8.61
N TYR A 56 15.14 -6.53 -9.77
CA TYR A 56 15.70 -7.77 -10.31
C TYR A 56 16.88 -8.30 -9.47
N ASP A 57 17.77 -7.43 -9.04
CA ASP A 57 18.87 -7.77 -8.14
C ASP A 57 18.60 -7.25 -6.72
N LYS A 58 17.98 -8.08 -5.89
CA LYS A 58 17.83 -7.82 -4.46
C LYS A 58 19.14 -8.19 -3.74
N SER A 59 20.13 -7.31 -3.81
CA SER A 59 21.36 -7.43 -3.03
C SER A 59 21.08 -7.25 -1.53
N VAL A 60 20.69 -8.35 -0.86
CA VAL A 60 20.51 -8.37 0.59
C VAL A 60 21.89 -8.32 1.26
N ARG A 61 22.09 -7.37 2.17
CA ARG A 61 23.32 -7.29 2.97
C ARG A 61 23.48 -8.56 3.81
N LYS A 62 24.37 -9.45 3.38
CA LYS A 62 24.72 -10.65 4.15
C LYS A 62 25.53 -10.22 5.37
N ARG A 63 25.07 -10.57 6.57
CA ARG A 63 25.82 -10.34 7.81
C ARG A 63 27.01 -11.30 7.82
N SER A 64 28.21 -10.78 7.60
CA SER A 64 29.45 -11.54 7.74
C SER A 64 30.06 -11.28 9.12
N TRP A 65 30.66 -12.31 9.70
CA TRP A 65 31.38 -12.22 10.98
C TRP A 65 32.87 -11.87 10.78
N SER A 66 33.19 -11.12 9.72
CA SER A 66 34.56 -10.79 9.33
C SER A 66 35.00 -9.48 9.97
N LYS A 67 36.26 -9.41 10.42
CA LYS A 67 36.83 -8.22 11.11
C LYS A 67 37.10 -7.01 10.19
N VAL A 68 36.89 -7.14 8.87
CA VAL A 68 37.28 -6.13 7.87
C VAL A 68 36.06 -5.66 7.07
N PRO A 69 35.76 -4.34 7.01
CA PRO A 69 34.65 -3.81 6.22
C PRO A 69 34.94 -3.98 4.72
N GLN A 70 34.02 -4.61 3.98
CA GLN A 70 34.05 -4.64 2.51
C GLN A 70 32.95 -3.72 1.96
N THR A 71 33.34 -2.76 1.13
CA THR A 71 32.44 -1.82 0.46
C THR A 71 32.08 -2.38 -0.92
N MET A 72 30.81 -2.72 -1.15
CA MET A 72 30.30 -3.03 -2.49
C MET A 72 29.53 -1.83 -3.03
N ALA A 73 29.83 -1.42 -4.27
CA ALA A 73 29.10 -0.37 -4.97
C ALA A 73 27.69 -0.83 -5.34
N LYS A 74 26.71 0.07 -5.24
CA LYS A 74 25.30 -0.19 -5.52
C LYS A 74 25.04 0.06 -7.02
N PRO A 75 24.42 -0.88 -7.76
CA PRO A 75 24.12 -0.66 -9.17
C PRO A 75 23.02 0.39 -9.35
N GLU A 76 23.09 1.16 -10.45
CA GLU A 76 22.08 2.14 -10.87
C GLU A 76 20.82 1.44 -11.43
N ASN A 77 19.64 1.93 -11.04
CA ASN A 77 18.35 1.36 -11.46
C ASN A 77 17.76 2.18 -12.61
N HIS A 78 17.49 1.52 -13.75
CA HIS A 78 16.80 2.11 -14.90
C HIS A 78 15.26 2.02 -14.81
N GLN A 79 14.61 2.89 -15.60
CA GLN A 79 13.24 3.42 -15.50
C GLN A 79 12.07 2.43 -15.69
N LEU A 80 10.87 2.86 -15.28
CA LEU A 80 9.64 2.07 -15.23
C LEU A 80 8.51 2.74 -16.03
N ALA A 81 7.83 1.96 -16.88
CA ALA A 81 6.80 2.41 -17.80
C ALA A 81 5.38 1.97 -17.39
N SER A 82 4.46 2.93 -17.60
CA SER A 82 3.01 2.87 -17.93
C SER A 82 1.99 2.23 -16.97
N LEU A 83 1.05 3.06 -16.50
CA LEU A 83 -0.02 2.75 -15.53
C LEU A 83 -1.41 2.50 -16.14
N LEU A 84 -1.60 2.82 -17.42
CA LEU A 84 -2.95 2.88 -18.03
C LEU A 84 -3.53 1.52 -18.42
N GLN A 85 -2.71 0.50 -18.61
CA GLN A 85 -3.16 -0.83 -19.05
C GLN A 85 -3.82 -1.65 -17.93
N THR A 86 -3.78 -1.17 -16.67
CA THR A 86 -4.03 -2.00 -15.50
C THR A 86 -5.48 -2.07 -15.05
N VAL A 87 -6.32 -1.06 -15.31
CA VAL A 87 -7.68 -1.02 -14.75
C VAL A 87 -8.63 -2.01 -15.45
N ASP A 88 -8.70 -1.99 -16.78
CA ASP A 88 -9.52 -2.93 -17.56
C ASP A 88 -9.07 -4.39 -17.36
N GLU A 89 -7.75 -4.61 -17.24
CA GLU A 89 -7.19 -5.93 -16.90
C GLU A 89 -7.56 -6.36 -15.47
N THR A 90 -7.64 -5.43 -14.52
CA THR A 90 -8.11 -5.73 -13.18
C THR A 90 -9.59 -6.06 -13.15
N GLU A 91 -10.41 -5.40 -13.97
CA GLU A 91 -11.84 -5.69 -14.11
C GLU A 91 -12.06 -7.12 -14.59
N ALA A 92 -11.48 -7.47 -15.74
CA ALA A 92 -11.61 -8.81 -16.32
C ALA A 92 -11.11 -9.90 -15.35
N ARG A 93 -10.08 -9.59 -14.55
CA ARG A 93 -9.60 -10.51 -13.50
C ARG A 93 -10.54 -10.60 -12.30
N VAL A 94 -11.25 -9.54 -11.94
CA VAL A 94 -12.27 -9.57 -10.87
C VAL A 94 -13.50 -10.33 -11.37
N GLU A 95 -13.93 -10.15 -12.62
CA GLU A 95 -15.03 -10.90 -13.24
C GLU A 95 -14.79 -12.40 -13.20
N THR A 96 -13.60 -12.81 -13.64
CA THR A 96 -13.25 -14.22 -13.71
C THR A 96 -13.02 -14.85 -12.33
N LYS A 97 -12.39 -14.12 -11.39
CA LYS A 97 -11.98 -14.71 -10.10
C LYS A 97 -12.97 -14.50 -8.97
N ARG A 98 -13.80 -13.46 -9.03
CA ARG A 98 -14.75 -13.07 -7.97
C ARG A 98 -16.04 -12.50 -8.56
N PRO A 99 -16.78 -13.27 -9.36
CA PRO A 99 -18.03 -12.80 -10.00
C PRO A 99 -19.08 -12.34 -8.98
N GLU A 100 -19.03 -12.86 -7.75
CA GLU A 100 -19.90 -12.43 -6.66
C GLU A 100 -19.71 -10.97 -6.24
N LEU A 101 -18.54 -10.37 -6.49
CA LEU A 101 -18.30 -8.96 -6.17
C LEU A 101 -18.97 -8.02 -7.18
N ILE A 102 -19.01 -8.44 -8.44
CA ILE A 102 -19.54 -7.63 -9.55
C ILE A 102 -21.05 -7.66 -9.57
N ASN A 103 -21.64 -8.80 -9.21
CA ASN A 103 -23.09 -8.93 -9.09
C ASN A 103 -23.67 -8.27 -7.81
N ARG A 104 -22.84 -7.65 -6.96
CA ARG A 104 -23.26 -6.95 -5.74
C ARG A 104 -23.13 -5.45 -5.93
N ILE A 105 -24.25 -4.73 -5.81
CA ILE A 105 -24.25 -3.26 -5.73
C ILE A 105 -23.34 -2.80 -4.58
N GLY A 106 -22.42 -1.88 -4.88
CA GLY A 106 -21.57 -1.22 -3.88
C GLY A 106 -20.21 -1.88 -3.62
N VAL A 107 -19.47 -2.20 -4.68
CA VAL A 107 -18.02 -2.48 -4.58
C VAL A 107 -17.30 -1.25 -4.04
N VAL A 108 -16.34 -1.46 -3.13
CA VAL A 108 -15.55 -0.36 -2.55
C VAL A 108 -14.10 -0.52 -2.97
N PHE A 109 -13.56 0.47 -3.69
CA PHE A 109 -12.15 0.52 -4.05
C PHE A 109 -11.34 1.27 -2.99
N HIS A 110 -10.20 0.71 -2.61
CA HIS A 110 -9.21 1.37 -1.77
C HIS A 110 -7.84 1.37 -2.46
N HIS A 111 -7.37 2.57 -2.78
CA HIS A 111 -6.07 2.83 -3.39
C HIS A 111 -5.46 4.07 -2.73
N ASP A 112 -4.18 4.33 -2.98
CA ASP A 112 -3.49 5.51 -2.50
C ASP A 112 -3.82 6.76 -3.33
N ASN A 113 -3.36 7.91 -2.86
CA ASN A 113 -3.66 9.21 -3.49
C ASN A 113 -2.59 9.63 -4.50
N ALA A 114 -1.86 8.70 -5.11
CA ALA A 114 -0.89 9.07 -6.13
C ALA A 114 -1.59 9.81 -7.28
N ARG A 115 -0.89 10.79 -7.85
CA ARG A 115 -1.40 11.67 -8.93
C ARG A 115 -2.15 10.94 -10.06
N PRO A 116 -1.69 9.79 -10.59
CA PRO A 116 -2.44 9.06 -11.61
C PRO A 116 -3.81 8.56 -11.09
N HIS A 117 -3.88 8.07 -9.85
CA HIS A 117 -5.11 7.50 -9.26
C HIS A 117 -6.16 8.57 -8.91
N THR A 118 -5.75 9.82 -8.70
CA THR A 118 -6.67 10.93 -8.43
C THR A 118 -7.05 11.72 -9.69
N SER A 119 -6.60 11.29 -10.88
CA SER A 119 -6.87 12.00 -12.13
C SER A 119 -8.36 11.98 -12.50
N LEU A 120 -8.82 13.00 -13.24
CA LEU A 120 -10.22 13.07 -13.67
C LEU A 120 -10.61 11.87 -14.56
N ALA A 121 -9.68 11.38 -15.38
CA ALA A 121 -9.90 10.20 -16.20
C ALA A 121 -10.17 8.97 -15.34
N THR A 122 -9.31 8.71 -14.35
CA THR A 122 -9.48 7.59 -13.41
C THR A 122 -10.76 7.72 -12.59
N GLN A 123 -11.10 8.93 -12.13
CA GLN A 123 -12.34 9.17 -11.38
C GLN A 123 -13.60 8.91 -12.21
N LYS A 124 -13.59 9.19 -13.52
CA LYS A 124 -14.71 8.89 -14.41
C LYS A 124 -14.89 7.38 -14.57
N ILE A 125 -13.80 6.67 -14.84
CA ILE A 125 -13.79 5.20 -14.95
C ILE A 125 -14.34 4.58 -13.66
N LEU A 126 -13.80 4.94 -12.48
CA LEU A 126 -14.27 4.39 -11.21
C LEU A 126 -15.75 4.66 -10.89
N ARG A 127 -16.36 5.71 -11.46
CA ARG A 127 -17.79 6.01 -11.32
C ARG A 127 -18.67 5.17 -12.24
N GLU A 128 -18.16 4.78 -13.40
CA GLU A 128 -18.88 3.91 -14.35
C GLU A 128 -18.90 2.46 -13.86
N PHE A 129 -17.88 2.08 -13.09
CA PHE A 129 -17.69 0.75 -12.50
C PHE A 129 -18.57 0.46 -11.26
N GLY A 130 -19.22 1.46 -10.67
CA GLY A 130 -19.86 1.37 -9.35
C GLY A 130 -21.25 1.98 -9.29
#